data_AF-A0A1S3IN90-F1
#
_entry.id   AF-A0A1S3IN90-F1
#
_cell.length_a   1.000
_cell.length_b   1.000
_cell.length_c   1.000
_cell.angle_alpha   90.00
_cell.angle_beta   90.00
_cell.angle_gamma   90.00
#
_symmetry.space_group_name_H-M   'P 1'
#
loop_
_entity.id
_entity.type
_entity.pdbx_description
1 polymer ?
#
loop_
_entity_poly.entity_id
_entity_poly.type
_entity_poly.pdbx_seq_one_letter_code
_entity_poly.pdbx_strand_id
1 'polypeptide(L)'
;MATSTQTTAQMWCEPGYCKNRGTCTVVNAAFKCTCPDGYIGDQCQDQDHHTIIVVVCVVVVVLLLIGAVVFSIWWCKKQAKKPPPPDHDRDHVGPPETMEMEAKGYI
;
A
#
# COMPACT_ATOMS: atom_id res chain seq x y z
N MET A 1 -13.98 39.07 46.86
CA MET A 1 -13.04 39.03 45.72
C MET A 1 -12.54 37.60 45.64
N ALA A 2 -12.90 36.87 44.59
CA ALA A 2 -12.50 35.46 44.45
C ALA A 2 -10.97 35.40 44.36
N THR A 3 -10.35 34.79 45.35
CA THR A 3 -8.91 34.63 45.44
C THR A 3 -8.41 33.81 44.25
N SER A 4 -7.43 34.37 43.56
CA SER A 4 -6.68 33.81 42.45
C SER A 4 -5.90 32.54 42.85
N THR A 5 -6.60 31.43 43.04
CA THR A 5 -5.99 30.08 43.00
C THR A 5 -6.05 29.54 41.57
N GLN A 6 -5.49 30.28 40.61
CA GLN A 6 -5.07 29.66 39.34
C GLN A 6 -3.74 28.97 39.60
N THR A 7 -3.81 27.77 40.16
CA THR A 7 -2.75 26.77 39.99
C THR A 7 -2.59 26.57 38.48
N THR A 8 -1.37 26.64 37.96
CA THR A 8 -1.00 26.56 36.53
C THR A 8 -1.72 25.46 35.72
N ALA A 9 -2.25 24.43 36.38
CA ALA A 9 -3.08 23.39 35.78
C ALA A 9 -4.44 23.86 35.22
N GLN A 10 -5.01 24.97 35.70
CA GLN A 10 -6.35 25.41 35.29
C GLN A 10 -6.36 26.09 33.91
N MET A 11 -5.27 26.77 33.50
CA MET A 11 -5.22 27.48 32.22
C MET A 11 -5.31 26.53 31.01
N TRP A 12 -4.76 25.32 31.19
CA TRP A 12 -4.70 24.30 30.15
C TRP A 12 -5.99 23.49 30.00
N CYS A 13 -7.00 23.73 30.85
CA CYS A 13 -8.35 23.24 30.64
C CYS A 13 -9.37 24.37 30.48
N GLU A 14 -8.92 25.59 30.18
CA GLU A 14 -9.82 26.67 29.83
C GLU A 14 -10.61 26.33 28.54
N PRO A 15 -11.84 26.85 28.41
CA PRO A 15 -12.64 26.66 27.21
C PRO A 15 -11.85 27.02 25.94
N GLY A 16 -11.65 26.03 25.07
CA GLY A 16 -10.94 26.22 23.81
C GLY A 16 -9.45 25.87 23.82
N TYR A 17 -8.88 25.41 24.94
CA TYR A 17 -7.54 24.80 24.95
C TYR A 17 -7.53 23.50 24.15
N CYS A 18 -8.35 22.51 24.54
CA CYS A 18 -8.61 21.34 23.71
C CYS A 18 -9.58 21.73 22.58
N LYS A 19 -9.12 21.68 21.34
CA LYS A 19 -9.91 21.96 20.14
C LYS A 19 -10.84 20.80 19.80
N ASN A 20 -11.74 21.03 18.84
CA ASN A 20 -12.59 20.00 18.23
C ASN A 20 -13.37 19.13 19.23
N ARG A 21 -13.85 19.72 20.34
CA ARG A 21 -14.57 19.03 21.43
C ARG A 21 -13.72 17.99 22.19
N GLY A 22 -12.40 18.16 22.22
CA GLY A 22 -11.50 17.39 23.07
C GLY A 22 -11.83 17.57 24.55
N THR A 23 -11.68 16.49 25.33
CA THR A 23 -11.91 16.48 26.77
C THR A 23 -10.61 16.74 27.51
N CYS A 24 -10.55 17.80 28.31
CA CYS A 24 -9.38 18.10 29.13
C CYS A 24 -9.41 17.33 30.44
N THR A 25 -8.29 16.69 30.79
CA THR A 25 -8.10 15.96 32.05
C THR A 25 -6.82 16.41 32.73
N VAL A 26 -6.86 16.59 34.05
CA VAL A 26 -5.70 16.95 34.87
C VAL A 26 -5.24 15.71 35.64
N VAL A 27 -3.99 15.28 35.43
CA VAL A 27 -3.39 14.10 36.05
C VAL A 27 -2.05 14.50 36.66
N ASN A 28 -1.88 14.35 37.99
CA ASN A 28 -0.62 14.65 38.70
C ASN A 28 -0.05 16.05 38.39
N ALA A 29 -0.89 17.09 38.36
CA ALA A 29 -0.55 18.46 37.97
C ALA A 29 -0.12 18.67 36.50
N ALA A 30 -0.17 17.64 35.66
CA ALA A 30 -0.09 17.74 34.21
C ALA A 30 -1.50 17.76 33.58
N PHE A 31 -1.62 18.29 32.37
CA PHE A 31 -2.86 18.38 31.60
C PHE A 31 -2.76 17.46 30.39
N LYS A 32 -3.89 16.87 29.98
CA LYS A 32 -3.97 16.02 28.80
C LYS A 32 -5.32 16.20 28.11
N CYS A 33 -5.30 16.48 26.82
CA CYS A 33 -6.48 16.43 25.98
C CYS A 33 -6.74 14.99 25.51
N THR A 34 -7.96 14.53 25.69
CA THR A 34 -8.48 13.32 25.05
C THR A 34 -9.24 13.75 23.81
N CYS A 35 -8.73 13.38 22.64
CA CYS A 35 -9.30 13.80 21.36
C CYS A 35 -10.42 12.85 20.92
N PRO A 36 -11.50 13.38 20.33
CA PRO A 36 -12.51 12.55 19.69
C PRO A 36 -11.97 11.90 18.41
N ASP A 37 -12.66 10.86 17.94
CA ASP A 37 -12.30 10.16 16.71
C ASP A 37 -12.12 11.13 15.53
N GLY A 38 -11.04 10.93 14.78
CA GLY A 38 -10.69 11.78 13.64
C GLY A 38 -9.90 13.03 13.99
N TYR A 39 -9.47 13.23 15.24
CA TYR A 39 -8.60 14.35 15.65
C TYR A 39 -7.40 13.88 16.48
N ILE A 40 -6.25 14.51 16.26
CA ILE A 40 -4.96 14.21 16.88
C ILE A 40 -4.21 15.50 17.25
N GLY A 41 -3.07 15.32 17.92
CA GLY A 41 -2.24 16.40 18.45
C GLY A 41 -2.54 16.72 19.91
N ASP A 42 -1.62 17.42 20.58
CA ASP A 42 -1.68 17.69 22.02
C ASP A 42 -2.94 18.45 22.44
N GLN A 43 -3.51 19.24 21.53
CA GLN A 43 -4.74 20.00 21.73
C GLN A 43 -5.87 19.55 20.80
N CYS A 44 -5.75 18.39 20.14
CA CYS A 44 -6.73 17.93 19.14
C CYS A 44 -6.89 18.92 17.98
N GLN A 45 -5.83 19.66 17.63
CA GLN A 45 -5.87 20.68 16.58
C GLN A 45 -5.80 20.09 15.16
N ASP A 46 -5.22 18.91 15.03
CA ASP A 46 -4.98 18.25 13.75
C ASP A 46 -6.06 17.21 13.48
N GLN A 47 -6.43 17.03 12.22
CA GLN A 47 -7.42 16.03 11.82
C GLN A 47 -6.69 14.73 11.44
N ASP A 48 -7.14 13.60 11.98
CA ASP A 48 -6.57 12.29 11.71
C ASP A 48 -7.02 11.79 10.32
N HIS A 49 -6.26 12.15 9.29
CA HIS A 49 -6.51 11.71 7.91
C HIS A 49 -6.21 10.23 7.66
N HIS A 50 -5.69 9.50 8.65
CA HIS A 50 -5.24 8.12 8.46
C HIS A 50 -6.38 7.19 8.06
N THR A 51 -7.61 7.41 8.56
CA THR A 51 -8.80 6.61 8.15
C THR A 51 -9.13 6.77 6.67
N ILE A 52 -9.09 8.00 6.14
CA ILE A 52 -9.39 8.25 4.73
C ILE A 52 -8.28 7.65 3.85
N ILE A 53 -7.02 7.85 4.23
CA ILE A 53 -5.87 7.30 3.49
C ILE A 53 -5.96 5.77 3.45
N VAL A 54 -6.21 5.11 4.58
CA VAL A 54 -6.35 3.65 4.63
C VAL A 54 -7.50 3.16 3.76
N VAL A 55 -8.68 3.79 3.84
CA VAL A 55 -9.84 3.43 3.01
C VAL A 55 -9.54 3.61 1.52
N VAL A 56 -8.96 4.74 1.12
CA VAL A 56 -8.59 5.01 -0.27
C VAL A 56 -7.54 4.01 -0.76
N CYS A 57 -6.50 3.73 0.03
CA CYS A 57 -5.49 2.73 -0.30
C CYS A 57 -6.11 1.34 -0.48
N VAL A 58 -7.01 0.91 0.43
CA VAL A 58 -7.70 -0.37 0.33
C VAL A 58 -8.56 -0.43 -0.94
N VAL A 59 -9.34 0.61 -1.24
CA VAL A 59 -10.16 0.67 -2.46
C VAL A 59 -9.29 0.58 -3.71
N VAL A 60 -8.19 1.34 -3.78
CA VAL A 60 -7.26 1.31 -4.91
C VAL A 60 -6.65 -0.09 -5.08
N VAL A 61 -6.18 -0.71 -4.00
CA VAL A 61 -5.63 -2.07 -4.03
C VAL A 61 -6.68 -3.07 -4.52
N VAL A 62 -7.91 -3.00 -4.00
CA VAL A 62 -9.01 -3.88 -4.42
C VAL A 62 -9.32 -3.69 -5.91
N LEU A 63 -9.37 -2.46 -6.41
CA LEU A 63 -9.60 -2.18 -7.83
C LEU A 63 -8.46 -2.71 -8.72
N LEU A 64 -7.21 -2.60 -8.28
CA LEU A 64 -6.07 -3.16 -9.01
C LEU A 64 -6.10 -4.68 -9.04
N LEU A 65 -6.43 -5.33 -7.93
CA LEU A 65 -6.59 -6.79 -7.86
C LEU A 65 -7.73 -7.28 -8.75
N ILE A 66 -8.90 -6.63 -8.69
CA ILE A 66 -10.03 -6.93 -9.56
C ILE A 66 -9.62 -6.73 -11.03
N GLY A 67 -8.96 -5.62 -11.35
CA GLY A 67 -8.46 -5.34 -12.70
C GLY A 67 -7.50 -6.42 -13.20
N ALA A 68 -6.55 -6.86 -12.37
CA ALA A 68 -5.60 -7.92 -12.70
C ALA A 68 -6.28 -9.28 -12.91
N VAL A 69 -7.27 -9.61 -12.09
CA VAL A 69 -8.07 -10.85 -12.21
C VAL A 69 -8.90 -10.82 -13.50
N VAL A 70 -9.60 -9.72 -13.77
CA VAL A 70 -10.40 -9.56 -15.00
C VAL A 70 -9.51 -9.61 -16.24
N PHE A 71 -8.35 -8.94 -16.21
CA PHE A 71 -7.37 -8.98 -17.29
C PHE A 71 -6.83 -10.40 -17.49
N SER A 72 -6.49 -11.12 -16.42
CA SER A 72 -6.04 -12.51 -16.48
C SER A 72 -7.09 -13.43 -17.09
N ILE A 73 -8.35 -13.35 -16.64
CA ILE A 73 -9.46 -14.14 -17.18
C ILE A 73 -9.68 -13.81 -18.67
N TRP A 74 -9.68 -12.52 -19.02
CA TRP A 74 -9.82 -12.08 -20.41
C TRP A 74 -8.65 -12.56 -21.27
N TRP A 75 -7.42 -12.48 -20.76
CA TRP A 75 -6.21 -12.94 -21.44
C TRP A 75 -6.21 -14.45 -21.64
N CYS A 76 -6.62 -15.23 -20.64
CA CYS A 76 -6.83 -16.67 -20.76
C CYS A 76 -7.89 -17.02 -21.82
N LYS A 77 -9.04 -16.32 -21.78
CA LYS A 77 -10.09 -16.49 -22.80
C LYS A 77 -9.62 -16.08 -24.20
N LYS A 78 -8.67 -15.15 -24.31
CA LYS A 78 -8.06 -14.71 -25.57
C LYS A 78 -7.01 -15.69 -26.09
N GLN A 79 -6.23 -16.31 -25.22
CA GLN A 79 -5.21 -17.31 -25.60
C GLN A 79 -5.84 -18.59 -26.17
N ALA A 80 -7.04 -18.98 -25.69
CA ALA A 80 -7.78 -20.13 -26.23
C ALA A 80 -8.25 -19.97 -27.69
N LYS A 81 -8.13 -18.76 -28.27
CA LYS A 81 -8.47 -18.49 -29.68
C LYS A 81 -7.24 -18.39 -30.59
N LYS A 82 -6.02 -18.48 -30.05
CA LYS A 82 -4.81 -18.46 -30.87
C LYS A 82 -4.61 -19.87 -31.43
N PRO A 83 -4.51 -20.03 -32.76
CA PRO A 83 -4.17 -21.33 -33.34
C PRO A 83 -2.81 -21.79 -32.79
N PRO A 84 -2.60 -23.10 -32.59
CA PRO A 84 -1.28 -23.62 -32.20
C PRO A 84 -0.22 -23.15 -33.21
N PRO A 85 1.03 -22.90 -32.77
CA PRO A 85 2.12 -22.59 -33.70
C PRO A 85 2.26 -23.74 -34.71
N PRO A 86 2.58 -23.44 -35.98
CA PRO A 86 2.79 -24.47 -36.98
C PRO A 86 3.93 -25.40 -36.54
N ASP A 87 3.67 -26.71 -36.56
CA ASP A 87 4.66 -27.75 -36.28
C ASP A 87 5.65 -27.78 -37.45
N HIS A 88 6.89 -27.33 -37.21
CA HIS A 88 7.95 -27.44 -38.20
C HIS A 88 8.52 -28.85 -38.11
N ASP A 89 8.11 -29.67 -39.05
CA ASP A 89 8.40 -31.09 -39.19
C ASP A 89 9.88 -31.46 -38.94
N ARG A 90 10.07 -32.57 -38.22
CA ARG A 90 11.34 -33.25 -37.95
C ARG A 90 11.63 -34.21 -39.10
N ASP A 91 12.09 -33.68 -40.22
CA ASP A 91 12.71 -34.50 -41.27
C ASP A 91 14.10 -33.96 -41.60
N HIS A 92 15.06 -34.20 -40.70
CA HIS A 92 16.48 -34.26 -41.05
C HIS A 92 17.04 -35.57 -40.54
N VAL A 93 16.62 -36.70 -41.13
CA VAL A 93 17.47 -37.89 -41.21
C VAL A 93 18.33 -37.70 -42.46
N GLY A 94 19.43 -36.97 -42.30
CA GLY A 94 20.55 -37.07 -43.23
C GLY A 94 21.25 -38.42 -43.03
N PRO A 95 21.75 -39.07 -44.09
CA PRO A 95 22.57 -40.27 -43.94
C PRO A 95 23.80 -39.95 -43.08
N PRO A 96 24.38 -40.93 -42.36
CA PRO A 96 25.67 -40.72 -41.70
C PRO A 96 26.71 -40.42 -42.77
N GLU A 97 27.07 -39.15 -42.95
CA GLU A 97 28.24 -38.79 -43.72
C GLU A 97 29.45 -39.36 -42.99
N THR A 98 30.19 -40.17 -43.75
CA THR A 98 31.40 -40.87 -43.37
C THR A 98 32.40 -39.90 -42.73
N MET A 99 32.99 -40.32 -41.61
CA MET A 99 34.12 -39.64 -40.98
C MET A 99 35.30 -39.52 -41.96
N GLU A 100 35.41 -38.40 -42.67
CA GLU A 100 36.66 -37.99 -43.31
C GLU A 100 37.55 -37.30 -42.27
N MET A 101 38.60 -38.02 -41.85
CA MET A 101 39.72 -37.46 -41.11
C MET A 101 40.64 -36.71 -42.09
N GLU A 102 40.44 -35.41 -42.28
CA GLU A 102 41.49 -34.56 -42.84
C GLU A 102 42.46 -34.16 -41.72
N ALA A 103 43.50 -34.98 -41.57
CA ALA A 103 44.72 -34.62 -40.89
C ALA A 103 45.54 -33.68 -41.78
N LYS A 104 45.43 -32.37 -41.56
CA LYS A 104 46.44 -31.37 -41.93
C LYS A 104 46.43 -30.32 -40.81
N GLY A 105 47.50 -30.06 -40.09
CA GLY A 105 48.89 -30.03 -40.51
C GLY A 105 49.41 -28.64 -40.14
N TYR A 106 50.22 -28.60 -39.09
CA TYR A 106 51.05 -27.52 -38.57
C TYR A 106 51.73 -26.66 -39.67
N ILE A 107 51.63 -25.32 -39.57
CA ILE A 107 52.69 -24.32 -39.29
C ILE A 107 52.01 -22.99 -39.00
#